data_AF-A0A7W0X689-F1
#
_entry.id   AF-A0A7W0X689-F1
#
_cell.length_a   1.000
_cell.length_b   1.000
_cell.length_c   1.000
_cell.angle_alpha   90.00
_cell.angle_beta   90.00
_cell.angle_gamma   90.00
#
_symmetry.space_group_name_H-M   'P 1'
#
loop_
_entity.id
_entity.type
_entity.pdbx_description
1 polymer ?
#
loop_
_entity_poly.entity_id
_entity_poly.type
_entity_poly.pdbx_seq_one_letter_code
_entity_poly.pdbx_strand_id
1 'polypeptide(L)'
;MEYYNRLRDHYFLTANPGETAKLDNGTFPGWSRTGESFHVLPTDTMPSNANPVCRFYGLPEAGLDSHFFSDQLARCAAVKQKWPTLWIEESPAVFGTPYIDRVPGPDCKCLYRLYNNRVADVRRMPIIAA
;
A
#
# COMPACT_ATOMS: atom_id res chain seq x y z
N MET A 1 -7.38 -3.44 5.70
CA MET A 1 -8.72 -3.56 5.09
C MET A 1 -8.65 -3.06 3.67
N GLU A 2 -9.17 -3.84 2.71
CA GLU A 2 -9.24 -3.45 1.30
C GLU A 2 -10.63 -2.89 0.93
N TYR A 3 -10.60 -1.86 0.08
CA TYR A 3 -11.76 -1.20 -0.50
C TYR A 3 -11.64 -1.17 -2.02
N TYR A 4 -12.77 -1.28 -2.70
CA TYR A 4 -12.89 -1.17 -4.14
C TYR A 4 -13.81 -0.01 -4.53
N ASN A 5 -13.40 0.78 -5.53
CA ASN A 5 -14.21 1.82 -6.14
C ASN A 5 -14.57 1.41 -7.57
N ARG A 6 -15.83 1.02 -7.78
CA ARG A 6 -16.30 0.51 -9.08
C ARG A 6 -16.28 1.54 -10.21
N LEU A 7 -16.52 2.82 -9.90
CA LEU A 7 -16.54 3.88 -10.92
C LEU A 7 -15.14 4.17 -11.46
N ARG A 8 -14.14 4.04 -10.60
CA ARG A 8 -12.73 4.28 -10.94
C ARG A 8 -11.98 3.00 -11.32
N ASP A 9 -12.55 1.84 -10.96
CA ASP A 9 -11.89 0.54 -11.00
C ASP A 9 -10.62 0.50 -10.14
N HIS A 10 -10.66 1.14 -8.96
CA HIS A 10 -9.50 1.31 -8.09
C HIS A 10 -9.64 0.55 -6.80
N TYR A 11 -8.51 -0.02 -6.34
CA TYR A 11 -8.37 -0.61 -5.02
C TYR A 11 -7.65 0.36 -4.08
N PHE A 12 -8.07 0.38 -2.82
CA PHE A 12 -7.42 1.13 -1.75
C PHE A 12 -7.27 0.24 -0.52
N LEU A 13 -6.10 0.32 0.09
CA LEU A 13 -5.73 -0.49 1.23
C LEU A 13 -5.31 0.41 2.38
N THR A 14 -5.93 0.19 3.54
CA THR A 14 -5.60 0.94 4.76
C THR A 14 -5.62 0.08 6.01
N ALA A 15 -4.71 0.40 6.93
CA ALA A 15 -4.72 -0.04 8.32
C ALA A 15 -5.11 1.10 9.28
N ASN A 16 -5.30 2.32 8.76
CA ASN A 16 -5.62 3.49 9.57
C ASN A 16 -7.12 3.51 9.90
N PRO A 17 -7.51 3.53 11.19
CA PRO A 17 -8.91 3.55 11.58
C PRO A 17 -9.67 4.80 11.11
N GLY A 18 -9.00 5.95 11.02
CA GLY A 18 -9.58 7.19 10.53
C GLY A 18 -9.85 7.18 9.02
N GLU A 19 -8.96 6.59 8.22
CA GLU A 19 -9.20 6.38 6.78
C GLU A 19 -10.36 5.40 6.57
N THR A 20 -10.37 4.30 7.33
CA THR A 20 -11.45 3.30 7.35
C THR A 20 -12.80 3.97 7.65
N ALA A 21 -12.87 4.79 8.70
CA ALA A 21 -14.11 5.49 9.07
C ALA A 21 -14.61 6.45 7.98
N LYS A 22 -13.71 7.17 7.31
CA LYS A 22 -14.06 8.06 6.18
C LYS A 22 -14.54 7.31 4.95
N LEU A 23 -14.04 6.10 4.70
CA LEU A 23 -14.51 5.27 3.59
C LEU A 23 -15.88 4.67 3.92
N ASP A 24 -16.04 4.16 5.14
CA ASP A 24 -17.30 3.52 5.58
C ASP A 24 -18.47 4.51 5.67
N ASN A 25 -18.20 5.76 6.10
CA ASN A 25 -19.24 6.78 6.22
C ASN A 25 -19.52 7.53 4.91
N GLY A 26 -18.86 7.16 3.81
CA GLY A 26 -19.07 7.77 2.50
C GLY A 26 -18.48 9.17 2.31
N THR A 27 -17.54 9.61 3.18
CA THR A 27 -16.79 10.87 2.96
C THR A 27 -16.12 10.87 1.59
N PHE A 28 -15.60 9.72 1.18
CA PHE A 28 -15.14 9.48 -0.18
C PHE A 28 -16.17 8.59 -0.91
N PRO A 29 -16.88 9.12 -1.92
CA PRO A 29 -17.96 8.38 -2.56
C PRO A 29 -17.43 7.24 -3.45
N GLY A 30 -18.22 6.18 -3.54
CA GLY A 30 -18.00 5.06 -4.47
C GLY A 30 -17.09 3.95 -3.95
N TRP A 31 -16.57 4.05 -2.72
CA TRP A 31 -15.77 3.00 -2.09
C TRP A 31 -16.64 1.99 -1.35
N SER A 32 -16.28 0.71 -1.42
CA SER A 32 -16.94 -0.36 -0.70
C SER A 32 -15.91 -1.38 -0.23
N ARG A 33 -16.08 -1.93 0.98
CA ARG A 33 -15.22 -2.99 1.50
C ARG A 33 -15.30 -4.21 0.59
N THR A 34 -14.17 -4.82 0.26
CA THR A 34 -14.14 -6.07 -0.51
C THR A 34 -14.36 -7.31 0.36
N GLY A 35 -14.12 -7.17 1.68
CA GLY A 35 -14.05 -8.28 2.63
C GLY A 35 -12.62 -8.80 2.82
N GLU A 36 -11.68 -8.39 1.96
CA GLU A 36 -10.28 -8.80 2.05
C GLU A 36 -9.51 -7.96 3.09
N SER A 37 -8.71 -8.66 3.89
CA SER A 37 -7.85 -8.04 4.90
C SER A 37 -6.71 -8.98 5.28
N PHE A 38 -5.67 -8.39 5.86
CA PHE A 38 -4.53 -9.10 6.44
C PHE A 38 -4.04 -8.34 7.68
N HIS A 39 -3.33 -9.04 8.55
CA HIS A 39 -2.79 -8.47 9.77
C HIS A 39 -1.50 -7.69 9.48
N VAL A 40 -1.32 -6.59 10.20
CA VAL A 40 -0.13 -5.73 10.11
C VAL A 40 0.29 -5.30 11.50
N LEU A 41 1.54 -4.83 11.64
CA LEU A 41 2.02 -4.23 12.88
C LEU A 41 1.54 -2.77 12.95
N PRO A 42 0.93 -2.33 14.07
CA PRO A 42 0.59 -0.91 14.26
C PRO A 42 1.85 -0.05 14.33
N THR A 43 1.78 1.17 13.80
CA THR A 43 2.95 2.06 13.71
C THR A 43 3.45 2.58 15.05
N ASP A 44 2.57 2.67 16.05
CA ASP A 44 2.84 3.18 17.40
C ASP A 44 3.47 2.14 18.35
N THR A 45 3.25 0.86 18.07
CA THR A 45 3.71 -0.28 18.88
C THR A 45 4.65 -1.21 18.09
N MET A 46 5.10 -0.75 16.93
CA MET A 46 5.98 -1.50 16.05
C MET A 46 7.33 -1.79 16.74
N PRO A 47 7.77 -3.07 16.81
CA PRO A 47 9.06 -3.40 17.40
C PRO A 47 10.22 -2.89 16.52
N SER A 48 11.38 -2.64 17.12
CA SER A 48 12.53 -2.02 16.45
C SER A 48 13.10 -2.83 15.29
N ASN A 49 12.83 -4.13 15.25
CA ASN A 49 13.26 -5.02 14.17
C ASN A 49 12.25 -5.11 13.02
N ALA A 50 11.05 -4.52 13.11
CA ALA A 50 10.07 -4.57 12.02
C ALA A 50 10.41 -3.62 10.86
N ASN A 51 9.82 -3.89 9.69
CA ASN A 51 9.98 -3.04 8.51
C ASN A 51 8.78 -2.08 8.38
N PRO A 52 8.99 -0.75 8.40
CA PRO A 52 7.93 0.20 8.09
C PRO A 52 7.56 0.13 6.61
N VAL A 53 6.27 0.20 6.30
CA VAL A 53 5.76 0.26 4.93
C VAL A 53 5.48 1.70 4.54
N CYS A 54 6.21 2.22 3.57
CA CYS A 54 5.92 3.53 2.98
C CYS A 54 4.76 3.42 1.98
N ARG A 55 3.93 4.46 1.90
CA ARG A 55 2.84 4.62 0.93
C ARG A 55 3.04 5.87 0.09
N PHE A 56 2.90 5.70 -1.22
CA PHE A 56 2.96 6.78 -2.19
C PHE A 56 1.66 6.85 -2.99
N TYR A 57 1.23 8.07 -3.31
CA TYR A 57 0.16 8.33 -4.26
C TYR A 57 0.75 8.75 -5.60
N GLY A 58 0.33 8.06 -6.66
CA GLY A 58 0.68 8.41 -8.04
C GLY A 58 -0.22 9.53 -8.54
N LEU A 59 0.38 10.59 -9.10
CA LEU A 59 -0.30 11.81 -9.50
C LEU A 59 -1.19 11.61 -10.77
N PRO A 60 -2.49 11.97 -10.72
CA PRO A 60 -3.40 11.99 -11.87
C PRO A 60 -2.89 12.75 -13.09
N GLU A 61 -2.27 13.90 -12.87
CA GLU A 61 -1.66 14.73 -13.92
C GLU A 61 -0.50 14.02 -14.65
N ALA A 62 0.10 13.01 -14.02
CA ALA A 62 1.12 12.16 -14.60
C ALA A 62 0.57 10.87 -15.21
N GLY A 63 -0.76 10.72 -15.26
CA GLY A 63 -1.44 9.51 -15.77
C GLY A 63 -1.45 8.35 -14.78
N LEU A 64 -1.08 8.58 -13.53
CA LEU A 64 -1.19 7.61 -12.43
C LEU A 64 -2.43 7.94 -11.59
N ASP A 65 -3.07 6.97 -10.95
CA ASP A 65 -4.09 7.27 -9.93
C ASP A 65 -4.21 6.06 -9.02
N SER A 66 -3.09 5.72 -8.38
CA SER A 66 -2.93 4.46 -7.66
C SER A 66 -1.93 4.62 -6.53
N HIS A 67 -2.03 3.71 -5.56
CA HIS A 67 -1.16 3.68 -4.41
C HIS A 67 -0.02 2.69 -4.63
N PHE A 68 1.19 3.10 -4.27
CA PHE A 68 2.38 2.25 -4.22
C PHE A 68 2.79 2.04 -2.77
N PHE A 69 3.02 0.79 -2.40
CA PHE A 69 3.52 0.41 -1.08
C PHE A 69 4.92 -0.21 -1.21
N SER A 70 5.75 -0.08 -0.17
CA SER A 70 7.03 -0.80 -0.06
C SER A 70 7.48 -0.86 1.38
N ASP A 71 7.89 -2.05 1.83
CA ASP A 71 8.57 -2.30 3.10
C ASP A 71 10.11 -2.11 3.01
N GLN A 72 10.63 -1.94 1.79
CA GLN A 72 12.05 -1.69 1.55
C GLN A 72 12.38 -0.19 1.62
N LEU A 73 13.03 0.25 2.71
CA LEU A 73 13.44 1.64 2.91
C LEU A 73 14.26 2.22 1.75
N ALA A 74 15.20 1.44 1.21
CA ALA A 74 16.00 1.84 0.04
C ALA A 74 15.14 2.12 -1.21
N ARG A 75 14.03 1.37 -1.37
CA ARG A 75 13.10 1.59 -2.48
C ARG A 75 12.23 2.83 -2.25
N CYS A 76 11.75 3.05 -1.04
CA CYS A 76 11.03 4.28 -0.69
C CYS A 76 11.90 5.53 -0.99
N ALA A 77 13.18 5.49 -0.60
CA ALA A 77 14.14 6.54 -0.92
C ALA A 77 14.37 6.69 -2.44
N ALA A 78 14.51 5.58 -3.16
CA ALA A 78 14.68 5.59 -4.61
C ALA A 78 13.47 6.18 -5.36
N VAL A 79 12.23 5.91 -4.90
CA VAL A 79 11.02 6.46 -5.51
C VAL A 79 11.02 7.98 -5.43
N LYS A 80 11.31 8.52 -4.24
CA LYS A 80 11.41 9.97 -4.01
C LYS A 80 12.44 10.64 -4.91
N GLN A 81 13.60 10.00 -5.11
CA GLN A 81 14.68 10.58 -5.91
C GLN A 81 14.45 10.45 -7.42
N LYS A 82 13.95 9.30 -7.88
CA LYS A 82 13.89 8.99 -9.32
C LYS A 82 12.61 9.47 -10.00
N TRP A 83 11.50 9.55 -9.26
CA TRP A 83 10.20 9.90 -9.81
C TRP A 83 9.46 10.96 -8.98
N PRO A 84 10.11 12.09 -8.61
CA PRO A 84 9.52 13.10 -7.73
C PRO A 84 8.32 13.82 -8.34
N THR A 85 8.14 13.79 -9.65
CA THR A 85 7.01 14.39 -10.37
C THR A 85 5.89 13.40 -10.65
N LEU A 86 6.08 12.11 -10.34
CA LEU A 86 5.07 11.06 -10.57
C LEU A 86 4.46 10.58 -9.25
N TRP A 87 5.26 10.52 -8.17
CA TRP A 87 4.86 9.94 -6.88
C TRP A 87 5.06 10.92 -5.73
N ILE A 88 4.03 11.07 -4.90
CA ILE A 88 4.09 11.81 -3.64
C ILE A 88 4.10 10.81 -2.49
N GLU A 89 5.06 10.94 -1.56
CA GLU A 89 5.05 10.16 -0.32
C GLU A 89 3.93 10.67 0.58
N GLU A 90 2.90 9.85 0.80
CA GLU A 90 1.83 10.18 1.75
C GLU A 90 2.27 9.89 3.19
N SER A 91 3.02 8.80 3.38
CA SER A 91 3.60 8.45 4.67
C SER A 91 4.78 7.50 4.52
N PRO A 92 5.86 7.67 5.31
CA PRO A 92 6.97 6.73 5.35
C PRO A 92 6.64 5.44 6.13
N ALA A 93 5.54 5.40 6.88
CA ALA A 93 5.09 4.25 7.67
C ALA A 93 3.57 4.27 7.85
N VAL A 94 2.82 3.59 6.98
CA VAL A 94 1.36 3.41 7.11
C VAL A 94 0.97 2.21 7.98
N PHE A 95 1.88 1.25 8.09
CA PHE A 95 1.88 0.09 8.99
C PHE A 95 3.26 -0.57 8.94
N GLY A 96 3.52 -1.51 9.84
CA GLY A 96 4.73 -2.34 9.82
C GLY A 96 4.46 -3.76 9.32
N THR A 97 5.49 -4.40 8.79
CA THR A 97 5.54 -5.85 8.59
C THR A 97 6.61 -6.46 9.49
N PRO A 98 6.42 -7.70 9.96
CA PRO A 98 7.47 -8.38 10.70
C PRO A 98 8.70 -8.57 9.81
N TYR A 99 9.86 -8.60 10.45
CA TYR A 99 11.10 -8.96 9.78
C TYR A 99 11.11 -10.46 9.53
N ILE A 100 10.68 -10.85 8.35
CA ILE A 100 10.87 -12.20 7.84
C ILE A 100 12.16 -12.22 7.03
N ASP A 101 13.02 -13.16 7.38
CA ASP A 101 14.20 -13.61 6.66
C ASP A 101 13.82 -14.26 5.33
N ARG A 102 13.12 -13.53 4.43
CA ARG A 102 12.74 -13.90 3.05
C ARG A 102 12.11 -15.29 2.82
N VAL A 103 11.87 -16.10 3.84
CA VAL A 103 11.17 -17.38 3.75
C VAL A 103 9.83 -17.21 4.45
N PRO A 104 8.71 -17.13 3.70
CA PRO A 104 7.38 -17.08 4.30
C PRO A 104 7.17 -18.33 5.17
N GLY A 105 6.77 -18.13 6.43
CA GLY A 105 6.27 -19.23 7.27
C GLY A 105 4.97 -19.82 6.70
N PRO A 106 4.53 -21.00 7.17
CA PRO A 106 3.33 -21.67 6.65
C PRO A 106 2.04 -20.85 6.77
N ASP A 107 1.98 -19.85 7.65
CA ASP A 107 0.84 -18.96 7.84
C ASP A 107 0.93 -17.62 7.07
N CYS A 108 2.03 -17.39 6.33
CA CYS A 108 2.21 -16.17 5.55
C CYS A 108 1.45 -16.28 4.22
N LYS A 109 0.50 -15.38 4.00
CA LYS A 109 -0.13 -15.21 2.69
C LYS A 109 0.70 -14.25 1.86
N CYS A 110 1.22 -14.71 0.72
CA CYS A 110 1.84 -13.81 -0.26
C CYS A 110 0.83 -12.75 -0.70
N LEU A 111 1.06 -11.48 -0.33
CA LEU A 111 0.36 -10.37 -0.97
C LEU A 111 0.86 -10.23 -2.40
N TYR A 112 0.03 -10.64 -3.35
CA TYR A 112 0.27 -10.33 -4.75
C TYR A 112 -0.13 -8.88 -5.00
N ARG A 113 0.80 -8.13 -5.60
CA ARG A 113 0.60 -6.72 -5.93
C ARG A 113 -0.48 -6.59 -7.00
N LEU A 114 -1.66 -6.13 -6.64
CA LEU A 114 -2.65 -5.61 -7.58
C LEU A 114 -2.22 -4.19 -7.96
N TYR A 115 -1.37 -4.09 -8.98
CA TYR A 115 -1.21 -2.84 -9.71
C TYR A 115 -2.40 -2.72 -10.67
N ASN A 116 -3.09 -1.58 -10.67
CA ASN A 116 -4.14 -1.27 -11.64
C ASN A 116 -3.50 -1.18 -13.04
N ASN A 117 -3.45 -2.33 -13.71
CA ASN A 117 -2.67 -2.60 -14.91
C ASN A 117 -3.28 -1.98 -16.18
N ARG A 118 -3.07 -0.66 -16.39
CA ARG A 118 -3.30 -0.02 -17.69
C ARG A 118 -1.99 0.06 -18.47
N VAL A 119 -1.82 -0.88 -19.42
CA VAL A 119 -0.89 -1.01 -20.59
C VAL A 119 0.57 -0.46 -20.57
N ALA A 120 1.05 0.33 -19.61
CA ALA A 120 2.32 1.05 -19.74
C ALA A 120 3.41 0.78 -18.68
N ASP A 121 3.16 0.03 -17.60
CA ASP A 121 4.04 0.11 -16.42
C ASP A 121 4.54 -1.26 -15.90
N VAL A 122 5.36 -1.94 -16.69
CA VAL A 122 5.95 -3.24 -16.32
C VAL A 122 7.27 -3.04 -15.58
N ARG A 123 7.22 -2.82 -14.27
CA ARG A 123 8.30 -3.28 -13.37
C ARG A 123 7.71 -3.99 -12.16
N ARG A 124 7.55 -5.31 -12.33
CA ARG A 124 7.27 -6.29 -11.29
C ARG A 124 8.25 -6.08 -10.15
N MET A 125 7.76 -5.72 -8.97
CA MET A 125 8.55 -5.84 -7.76
C MET A 125 7.68 -6.42 -6.66
N PRO A 126 8.08 -7.55 -6.04
CA PRO A 126 7.34 -8.15 -4.94
C PRO A 126 7.39 -7.22 -3.74
N ILE A 127 6.25 -7.09 -3.06
CA ILE A 127 6.20 -6.76 -1.64
C ILE A 127 5.86 -8.09 -0.99
N ILE A 128 6.78 -8.60 -0.18
CA ILE A 128 6.50 -9.77 0.64
C ILE A 128 5.97 -9.19 1.95
N ALA A 129 4.66 -9.01 2.05
CA ALA A 129 4.06 -8.80 3.37
C ALA A 129 3.80 -10.18 3.97
N ALA A 130 4.29 -10.36 5.20
CA ALA A 130 4.10 -11.53 6.01
C ALA A 130 2.66 -11.60 6.57
#